data_AF-A0AAV9L8K6-F1
#
_entry.id   AF-A0AAV9L8K6-F1
#
_cell.length_a   1.000
_cell.length_b   1.000
_cell.length_c   1.000
_cell.angle_alpha   90.00
_cell.angle_beta   90.00
_cell.angle_gamma   90.00
#
_symmetry.space_group_name_H-M   'P 1'
#
loop_
_entity.id
_entity.type
_entity.pdbx_description
1 polymer ?
#
loop_
_entity_poly.entity_id
_entity_poly.type
_entity_poly.pdbx_seq_one_letter_code
_entity_poly.pdbx_strand_id
1 'polypeptide(L)'
;MHHIKKSYSLNNISSLKNLSTLRLFCRGGQSFPSLECVNCCEKLQKLWLGGRIEKLPNLFSNSITMMVLRGSRLTEDPMPILGMLPNLRNLELEEAYEGKEIMCSDNSFSQLEFLILGDLEKVERWDLGTSAMPLIKGLGIYDCPNLKEIPERMKDVDC
;
A
#
# COMPACT_ATOMS: atom_id res chain seq x y z
N MET A 1 9.91 28.17 20.77
CA MET A 1 10.50 26.82 20.90
C MET A 1 10.55 26.18 19.53
N HIS A 2 11.73 26.11 18.91
CA HIS A 2 11.89 25.47 17.59
C HIS A 2 12.01 23.97 17.82
N HIS A 3 10.94 23.23 17.58
CA HIS A 3 11.03 21.78 17.42
C HIS A 3 11.72 21.51 16.08
N ILE A 4 13.05 21.36 16.10
CA ILE A 4 13.77 20.80 14.96
C ILE A 4 13.38 19.32 14.90
N LYS A 5 12.30 19.02 14.17
CA LYS A 5 12.06 17.66 13.67
C LYS A 5 13.23 17.38 12.72
N LYS A 6 14.19 16.56 13.14
CA LYS A 6 15.20 16.01 12.21
C LYS A 6 14.46 15.11 11.24
N SER A 7 14.03 15.65 10.10
CA SER A 7 13.63 14.84 8.97
C SER A 7 14.89 14.41 8.23
N TYR A 8 15.16 13.11 8.23
CA TYR A 8 16.21 12.55 7.40
C TYR A 8 15.64 12.44 5.98
N SER A 9 16.30 13.01 4.97
CA SER A 9 15.88 12.80 3.58
C SER A 9 16.24 11.38 3.13
N LEU A 10 15.33 10.75 2.37
CA LEU A 10 15.56 9.43 1.77
C LEU A 10 16.18 9.50 0.37
N ASN A 11 16.53 10.70 -0.12
CA ASN A 11 17.00 10.90 -1.49
C ASN A 11 18.25 10.08 -1.84
N ASN A 12 19.10 9.74 -0.86
CA ASN A 12 20.28 8.90 -1.10
C ASN A 12 19.93 7.48 -1.58
N ILE A 13 18.72 6.98 -1.29
CA ILE A 13 18.26 5.67 -1.75
C ILE A 13 18.21 5.61 -3.29
N SER A 14 17.93 6.73 -3.95
CA SER A 14 17.90 6.83 -5.41
C SER A 14 19.25 6.50 -6.07
N SER A 15 20.37 6.61 -5.34
CA SER A 15 21.70 6.25 -5.86
C SER A 15 21.95 4.73 -5.96
N LEU A 16 21.11 3.93 -5.30
CA LEU A 16 21.27 2.48 -5.21
C LEU A 16 20.67 1.78 -6.43
N LYS A 17 21.38 1.84 -7.57
CA LYS A 17 20.94 1.36 -8.90
C LYS A 17 20.54 -0.12 -8.98
N ASN A 18 20.94 -0.94 -8.02
CA ASN A 18 20.65 -2.37 -7.96
C ASN A 18 19.75 -2.75 -6.78
N LEU A 19 19.12 -1.77 -6.14
CA LEU A 19 18.22 -2.02 -5.01
C LEU A 19 16.97 -2.76 -5.48
N SER A 20 16.84 -4.03 -5.09
CA SER A 20 15.67 -4.85 -5.41
C SER A 20 14.65 -4.92 -4.27
N THR A 21 15.09 -4.65 -3.05
CA THR A 21 14.29 -4.74 -1.83
C THR A 21 14.60 -3.54 -0.95
N LEU A 22 13.57 -2.80 -0.57
CA LEU A 22 13.67 -1.69 0.36
C LEU A 22 12.73 -1.94 1.54
N ARG A 23 13.29 -1.94 2.74
CA ARG A 23 12.53 -2.05 4.00
C ARG A 23 12.83 -0.84 4.86
N LEU A 24 11.81 -0.06 5.16
CA LEU A 24 11.92 1.11 6.02
C LEU A 24 10.94 0.98 7.18
N PHE A 25 11.43 1.28 8.38
CA PHE A 25 10.63 1.26 9.60
C PHE A 25 10.85 2.57 10.36
N CYS A 26 9.77 3.32 10.58
CA CYS A 26 9.78 4.53 11.40
C CYS A 26 9.19 4.18 12.78
N ARG A 27 10.02 4.29 13.83
CA ARG A 27 9.56 4.07 15.21
C ARG A 27 9.02 5.37 15.81
N GLY A 28 7.87 5.27 16.49
CA GLY A 28 7.38 6.26 17.44
C GLY A 28 6.82 7.54 16.84
N GLY A 29 5.51 7.58 16.57
CA GLY A 29 4.69 8.78 16.32
C GLY A 29 5.10 9.71 15.17
N GLN A 30 6.26 9.50 14.56
CA GLN A 30 6.82 10.29 13.48
C GLN A 30 6.38 9.71 12.14
N SER A 31 6.18 10.61 11.18
CA SER A 31 5.89 10.25 9.80
C SER A 31 7.20 10.02 9.04
N PHE A 32 7.15 9.17 8.02
CA PHE A 32 8.20 9.12 7.02
C PHE A 32 8.40 10.49 6.38
N PRO A 33 9.65 10.86 6.05
CA PRO A 33 9.92 11.93 5.08
C PRO A 33 9.35 11.55 3.70
N SER A 34 9.39 12.48 2.74
CA SER A 34 8.93 12.19 1.37
C SER A 34 9.54 10.91 0.78
N LEU A 35 8.68 10.10 0.17
CA LEU A 35 8.99 8.81 -0.44
C LEU A 35 9.20 8.90 -1.97
N GLU A 36 9.28 10.11 -2.54
CA GLU A 36 9.43 10.30 -4.00
C GLU A 36 10.65 9.58 -4.60
N CYS A 37 11.71 9.37 -3.81
CA CYS A 37 12.91 8.65 -4.24
C CYS A 37 12.65 7.19 -4.67
N VAL A 38 11.53 6.59 -4.24
CA VAL A 38 11.15 5.21 -4.59
C VAL A 38 10.89 5.06 -6.08
N ASN A 39 10.42 6.13 -6.75
CA ASN A 39 10.23 6.15 -8.19
C ASN A 39 11.56 6.01 -8.97
N CYS A 40 12.67 6.47 -8.41
CA CYS A 40 13.98 6.42 -9.06
C CYS A 40 14.64 5.03 -9.01
N CYS A 41 14.07 4.09 -8.24
CA CYS A 41 14.64 2.76 -8.06
C CYS A 41 14.09 1.79 -9.11
N GLU A 42 14.65 1.82 -10.33
CA GLU A 42 14.15 1.07 -11.49
C GLU A 42 14.11 -0.46 -11.32
N LYS A 43 14.89 -1.00 -10.36
CA LYS A 43 14.95 -2.44 -10.09
C LYS A 43 14.25 -2.85 -8.79
N LEU A 44 13.57 -1.91 -8.13
CA LEU A 44 12.93 -2.15 -6.84
C LEU A 44 11.67 -3.02 -6.99
N GLN A 45 11.80 -4.28 -6.62
CA GLN A 45 10.71 -5.25 -6.73
C GLN A 45 9.85 -5.34 -5.48
N LYS A 46 10.43 -5.10 -4.30
CA LYS A 46 9.76 -5.33 -3.03
C LYS A 46 9.94 -4.15 -2.08
N LEU A 47 8.83 -3.58 -1.63
CA LEU A 47 8.80 -2.40 -0.78
C LEU A 47 8.02 -2.69 0.51
N TRP A 48 8.68 -2.55 1.65
CA TRP A 48 8.05 -2.63 2.97
C TRP A 48 8.21 -1.29 3.68
N LEU A 49 7.09 -0.70 4.08
CA LEU A 49 7.02 0.54 4.83
C LEU A 49 6.25 0.30 6.12
N GLY A 50 6.94 0.37 7.25
CA GLY A 50 6.34 0.27 8.58
C GLY A 50 6.39 1.61 9.31
N GLY A 51 5.26 2.19 9.65
CA GLY A 51 5.15 3.49 10.33
C GLY A 51 4.44 4.55 9.48
N ARG A 52 4.10 5.68 10.11
CA ARG A 52 3.16 6.66 9.57
C ARG A 52 3.65 7.28 8.26
N ILE A 53 2.76 7.40 7.27
CA ILE A 53 3.00 8.09 6.00
C ILE A 53 1.98 9.22 5.89
N GLU A 54 2.43 10.45 5.65
CA GLU A 54 1.50 11.58 5.46
C GLU A 54 0.80 11.52 4.11
N LYS A 55 1.54 11.17 3.05
CA LYS A 55 1.03 11.02 1.70
C LYS A 55 1.86 10.03 0.91
N LEU A 56 1.21 9.17 0.14
CA LEU A 56 1.90 8.31 -0.83
C LEU A 56 2.45 9.14 -2.00
N PRO A 57 3.60 8.79 -2.57
CA PRO A 57 4.06 9.40 -3.80
C PRO A 57 3.07 9.07 -4.94
N ASN A 58 2.86 10.01 -5.85
CA ASN A 58 1.98 9.80 -7.01
C ASN A 58 2.55 8.78 -8.01
N LEU A 59 3.85 8.53 -7.96
CA LEU A 59 4.56 7.60 -8.84
C LEU A 59 5.43 6.67 -8.01
N PHE A 60 5.41 5.40 -8.40
CA PHE A 60 6.34 4.39 -7.91
C PHE A 60 7.04 3.74 -9.10
N SER A 61 8.12 3.02 -8.80
CA SER A 61 8.80 2.19 -9.78
C SER A 61 7.85 1.11 -10.32
N ASN A 62 7.71 1.03 -11.64
CA ASN A 62 6.93 0.00 -12.31
C ASN A 62 7.44 -1.42 -12.06
N SER A 63 8.67 -1.58 -11.54
CA SER A 63 9.25 -2.88 -11.21
C SER A 63 8.70 -3.50 -9.92
N ILE A 64 7.92 -2.75 -9.13
CA ILE A 64 7.37 -3.24 -7.87
C ILE A 64 6.38 -4.37 -8.13
N THR A 65 6.64 -5.50 -7.47
CA THR A 65 5.83 -6.72 -7.48
C THR A 65 5.20 -7.01 -6.13
N MET A 66 5.78 -6.50 -5.05
CA MET A 66 5.28 -6.67 -3.68
C MET A 66 5.33 -5.35 -2.93
N MET A 67 4.21 -4.99 -2.31
CA MET A 67 4.13 -3.85 -1.43
C MET A 67 3.47 -4.23 -0.10
N VAL A 68 4.09 -3.79 0.99
CA VAL A 68 3.59 -3.97 2.35
C VAL A 68 3.59 -2.62 3.04
N LEU A 69 2.40 -2.17 3.47
CA LEU A 69 2.21 -0.96 4.26
C LEU A 69 1.69 -1.36 5.63
N ARG A 70 2.48 -1.10 6.69
CA ARG A 70 2.11 -1.41 8.07
C ARG A 70 2.12 -0.15 8.93
N GLY A 71 1.07 0.09 9.71
CA GLY A 71 0.98 1.28 10.57
C GLY A 71 1.16 2.60 9.81
N SER A 72 0.82 2.61 8.51
CA SER A 72 0.99 3.77 7.64
C SER A 72 -0.03 4.86 7.94
N ARG A 73 -1.21 4.49 8.45
CA ARG A 73 -2.26 5.43 8.90
C ARG A 73 -2.56 6.54 7.90
N LEU A 74 -2.62 6.18 6.61
CA LEU A 74 -2.96 7.09 5.52
C LEU A 74 -4.37 7.64 5.72
N THR A 75 -4.58 8.91 5.38
CA THR A 75 -5.90 9.54 5.43
C THR A 75 -6.60 9.54 4.06
N GLU A 76 -5.83 9.38 2.99
CA GLU A 76 -6.32 9.21 1.62
C GLU A 76 -6.31 7.72 1.25
N ASP A 77 -7.29 7.27 0.47
CA ASP A 77 -7.39 5.87 0.03
C ASP A 77 -6.15 5.50 -0.81
N PRO A 78 -5.36 4.49 -0.40
CA PRO A 78 -4.19 4.07 -1.16
C PRO A 78 -4.55 3.33 -2.46
N MET A 79 -5.74 2.71 -2.56
CA MET A 79 -6.07 1.77 -3.63
C MET A 79 -6.00 2.38 -5.04
N PRO A 80 -6.43 3.63 -5.30
CA PRO A 80 -6.30 4.24 -6.62
C PRO A 80 -4.86 4.37 -7.10
N ILE A 81 -3.92 4.68 -6.22
CA ILE A 81 -2.50 4.83 -6.57
C ILE A 81 -1.86 3.45 -6.73
N LEU A 82 -2.08 2.55 -5.77
CA LEU A 82 -1.49 1.22 -5.76
C LEU A 82 -2.05 0.35 -6.90
N GLY A 83 -3.31 0.55 -7.28
CA GLY A 83 -3.98 -0.14 -8.36
C GLY A 83 -3.46 0.19 -9.75
N MET A 84 -2.68 1.27 -9.90
CA MET A 84 -2.02 1.63 -11.16
C MET A 84 -0.68 0.91 -11.37
N LEU A 85 -0.17 0.18 -10.38
CA LEU A 85 1.12 -0.49 -10.48
C LEU A 85 1.04 -1.70 -11.43
N PRO A 86 1.75 -1.67 -12.58
CA PRO A 86 1.50 -2.60 -13.67
C PRO A 86 1.97 -4.02 -13.36
N ASN A 87 2.86 -4.19 -12.38
CA ASN A 87 3.48 -5.48 -12.04
C ASN A 87 3.20 -5.92 -10.60
N LEU A 88 2.33 -5.20 -9.86
CA LEU A 88 2.04 -5.52 -8.46
C LEU A 88 1.26 -6.84 -8.35
N ARG A 89 1.84 -7.81 -7.64
CA ARG A 89 1.29 -9.16 -7.43
C ARG A 89 0.86 -9.42 -6.00
N ASN A 90 1.55 -8.82 -5.04
CA ASN A 90 1.29 -8.99 -3.62
C ASN A 90 1.11 -7.63 -2.96
N LEU A 91 -0.04 -7.42 -2.32
CA LEU A 91 -0.34 -6.23 -1.55
C LEU A 91 -0.80 -6.60 -0.16
N GLU A 92 -0.19 -5.97 0.84
CA GLU A 92 -0.59 -6.08 2.23
C GLU A 92 -0.77 -4.69 2.83
N LEU A 93 -1.95 -4.46 3.41
CA LEU A 93 -2.33 -3.26 4.12
C LEU A 93 -2.72 -3.65 5.55
N GLU A 94 -1.85 -3.34 6.52
CA GLU A 94 -2.08 -3.63 7.95
C GLU A 94 -2.02 -2.31 8.75
N GLU A 95 -3.10 -1.92 9.43
CA GLU A 95 -3.18 -0.61 10.12
C GLU A 95 -2.78 0.57 9.18
N ALA A 96 -3.05 0.41 7.88
CA ALA A 96 -2.45 1.23 6.83
C ALA A 96 -3.28 2.46 6.45
N TYR A 97 -4.59 2.42 6.72
CA TYR A 97 -5.55 3.42 6.26
C TYR A 97 -6.56 3.76 7.37
N GLU A 98 -6.82 5.05 7.55
CA GLU A 98 -7.73 5.59 8.57
C GLU A 98 -9.05 6.13 7.99
N GLY A 99 -9.31 5.97 6.70
CA GLY A 99 -10.59 6.34 6.12
C GLY A 99 -11.61 5.21 6.16
N LYS A 100 -12.79 5.50 5.60
CA LYS A 100 -13.98 4.63 5.72
C LYS A 100 -14.23 3.76 4.50
N GLU A 101 -13.67 4.13 3.36
CA GLU A 101 -14.01 3.51 2.08
C GLU A 101 -12.72 3.24 1.32
N ILE A 102 -12.61 2.05 0.75
CA ILE A 102 -11.56 1.71 -0.21
C ILE A 102 -12.18 1.46 -1.57
N MET A 103 -11.61 2.06 -2.61
CA MET A 103 -12.13 2.02 -3.98
C MET A 103 -11.09 1.45 -4.94
N CYS A 104 -11.46 0.36 -5.59
CA CYS A 104 -10.69 -0.24 -6.67
C CYS A 104 -11.43 0.03 -7.98
N SER A 105 -10.94 0.95 -8.81
CA SER A 105 -11.57 1.28 -10.10
C SER A 105 -11.50 0.12 -11.10
N ASP A 106 -12.30 0.18 -12.15
CA ASP A 106 -12.20 -0.77 -13.25
C ASP A 106 -10.77 -0.80 -13.83
N ASN A 107 -10.31 -2.01 -14.15
CA ASN A 107 -8.97 -2.31 -14.67
C ASN A 107 -7.81 -2.00 -13.70
N SER A 108 -8.11 -1.62 -12.45
CA SER A 108 -7.09 -1.52 -11.40
C SER A 108 -6.58 -2.90 -11.00
N PHE A 109 -5.34 -2.95 -10.50
CA PHE A 109 -4.71 -4.17 -9.98
C PHE A 109 -4.66 -5.31 -11.01
N SER A 110 -4.24 -5.00 -12.24
CA SER A 110 -4.26 -5.92 -13.38
C SER A 110 -3.39 -7.18 -13.22
N GLN A 111 -2.44 -7.19 -12.29
CA GLN A 111 -1.54 -8.32 -12.01
C GLN A 111 -1.63 -8.83 -10.56
N LEU A 112 -2.56 -8.30 -9.75
CA LEU A 112 -2.62 -8.64 -8.33
C LEU A 112 -3.11 -10.07 -8.14
N GLU A 113 -2.32 -10.86 -7.41
CA GLU A 113 -2.59 -12.27 -7.11
C GLU A 113 -2.96 -12.48 -5.64
N PHE A 114 -2.39 -11.68 -4.73
CA PHE A 114 -2.64 -11.80 -3.29
C PHE A 114 -2.88 -10.44 -2.65
N LEU A 115 -4.01 -10.34 -1.93
CA LEU A 115 -4.39 -9.16 -1.17
C LEU A 115 -4.58 -9.53 0.30
N ILE A 116 -3.97 -8.76 1.20
CA ILE A 116 -4.19 -8.86 2.63
C ILE A 116 -4.66 -7.50 3.15
N LEU A 117 -5.81 -7.49 3.84
CA LEU A 117 -6.40 -6.36 4.54
C LEU A 117 -6.48 -6.70 6.04
N GLY A 118 -5.64 -6.06 6.85
CA GLY A 118 -5.50 -6.30 8.29
C GLY A 118 -5.65 -5.03 9.10
N ASP A 119 -6.24 -5.11 10.30
CA ASP A 119 -6.32 -3.99 11.25
C ASP A 119 -6.89 -2.68 10.64
N LEU A 120 -7.81 -2.79 9.68
CA LEU A 120 -8.43 -1.63 9.03
C LEU A 120 -9.71 -1.22 9.76
N GLU A 121 -9.55 -0.82 11.03
CA GLU A 121 -10.65 -0.61 11.96
C GLU A 121 -11.75 0.32 11.45
N LYS A 122 -11.41 1.36 10.69
CA LYS A 122 -12.37 2.39 10.25
C LYS A 122 -13.04 2.07 8.91
N VAL A 123 -12.55 1.09 8.16
CA VAL A 123 -13.07 0.78 6.83
C VAL A 123 -14.44 0.13 6.97
N GLU A 124 -15.45 0.77 6.41
CA GLU A 124 -16.84 0.35 6.42
C GLU A 124 -17.26 -0.27 5.08
N ARG A 125 -16.65 0.19 3.97
CA ARG A 125 -17.07 -0.14 2.61
C ARG A 125 -15.86 -0.46 1.72
N TRP A 126 -15.99 -1.54 0.96
CA TRP A 126 -15.04 -1.90 -0.09
C TRP A 126 -15.75 -1.91 -1.44
N ASP A 127 -15.46 -0.90 -2.25
CA ASP A 127 -15.97 -0.78 -3.61
C ASP A 127 -14.98 -1.40 -4.60
N LEU A 128 -15.40 -2.49 -5.23
CA LEU A 128 -14.62 -3.23 -6.21
C LEU A 128 -15.23 -3.06 -7.61
N GLY A 129 -14.46 -2.46 -8.52
CA GLY A 129 -14.78 -2.36 -9.93
C GLY A 129 -14.99 -3.74 -10.58
N THR A 130 -15.82 -3.78 -11.60
CA THR A 130 -16.25 -5.02 -12.26
C THR A 130 -15.05 -5.78 -12.84
N SER A 131 -14.07 -5.06 -13.40
CA SER A 131 -12.86 -5.64 -13.98
C SER A 131 -11.61 -5.50 -13.10
N ALA A 132 -11.75 -5.05 -11.85
CA ALA A 132 -10.63 -4.94 -10.92
C ALA A 132 -10.13 -6.33 -10.48
N MET A 133 -8.81 -6.46 -10.25
CA MET A 133 -8.17 -7.68 -9.72
C MET A 133 -8.57 -8.97 -10.46
N PRO A 134 -8.35 -9.06 -11.79
CA PRO A 134 -8.78 -10.22 -12.57
C PRO A 134 -7.99 -11.50 -12.29
N LEU A 135 -6.81 -11.41 -11.66
CA LEU A 135 -5.89 -12.53 -11.42
C LEU A 135 -5.78 -12.90 -9.93
N ILE A 136 -6.71 -12.45 -9.09
CA ILE A 136 -6.68 -12.72 -7.65
C ILE A 136 -6.74 -14.23 -7.39
N LYS A 137 -5.85 -14.70 -6.51
CA LYS A 137 -5.72 -16.11 -6.09
C LYS A 137 -5.89 -16.29 -4.59
N GLY A 138 -5.56 -15.26 -3.81
CA GLY A 138 -5.69 -15.31 -2.35
C GLY A 138 -6.12 -13.98 -1.75
N LEU A 139 -7.00 -14.07 -0.76
CA LEU A 139 -7.54 -12.93 -0.03
C LEU A 139 -7.51 -13.20 1.48
N GLY A 140 -6.72 -12.43 2.21
CA GLY A 140 -6.73 -12.42 3.68
C GLY A 140 -7.44 -11.17 4.20
N ILE A 141 -8.46 -11.35 5.03
CA ILE A 141 -9.08 -10.25 5.78
C ILE A 141 -9.12 -10.63 7.26
N TYR A 142 -8.51 -9.80 8.11
CA TYR A 142 -8.55 -9.99 9.56
C TYR A 142 -8.64 -8.63 10.26
N ASP A 143 -9.23 -8.62 11.45
CA ASP A 143 -9.33 -7.43 12.31
C ASP A 143 -9.85 -6.17 11.59
N CYS A 144 -10.85 -6.35 10.71
CA CYS A 144 -11.60 -5.30 10.02
C CYS A 144 -13.06 -5.22 10.55
N PRO A 145 -13.29 -4.87 11.82
CA PRO A 145 -14.58 -5.06 12.50
C PRO A 145 -15.76 -4.25 11.92
N ASN A 146 -15.47 -3.14 11.23
CA ASN A 146 -16.51 -2.27 10.67
C ASN A 146 -16.81 -2.55 9.19
N LEU A 147 -16.07 -3.44 8.52
CA LEU A 147 -16.28 -3.77 7.13
C LEU A 147 -17.63 -4.49 6.97
N LYS A 148 -18.60 -3.83 6.35
CA LYS A 148 -19.99 -4.30 6.31
C LYS A 148 -20.20 -5.47 5.35
N GLU A 149 -19.47 -5.46 4.25
CA GLU A 149 -19.63 -6.45 3.18
C GLU A 149 -18.31 -6.65 2.44
N ILE A 150 -18.05 -7.90 2.06
CA ILE A 150 -17.00 -8.29 1.13
C ILE A 150 -17.65 -8.33 -0.26
N PRO A 151 -17.05 -7.72 -1.31
CA PRO A 151 -17.57 -7.78 -2.67
C PRO A 151 -17.85 -9.22 -3.11
N GLU A 152 -18.97 -9.46 -3.80
CA GLU A 152 -19.39 -10.83 -4.18
C GLU A 152 -18.28 -11.64 -4.87
N ARG A 153 -17.55 -11.02 -5.81
CA ARG A 153 -16.42 -11.66 -6.53
C ARG A 153 -15.26 -12.12 -5.62
N MET A 154 -15.21 -11.64 -4.39
CA MET A 154 -14.14 -11.88 -3.43
C MET A 154 -14.52 -12.90 -2.36
N LYS A 155 -15.81 -13.29 -2.26
CA LYS A 155 -16.28 -14.23 -1.23
C LYS A 155 -15.78 -15.66 -1.44
N ASP A 156 -15.50 -16.04 -2.68
CA ASP A 156 -15.04 -17.38 -3.06
C ASP A 156 -13.53 -17.48 -3.29
N VAL A 157 -12.77 -16.41 -2.99
CA VAL A 157 -11.31 -16.42 -3.11
C VAL A 157 -10.72 -17.09 -1.87
N ASP A 158 -9.87 -18.10 -2.06
CA ASP A 158 -9.23 -18.83 -0.97
C ASP A 158 -8.41 -17.90 -0.05
N CYS A 159 -8.37 -18.21 1.25
CA CYS A 159 -7.48 -17.56 2.23
C CYS A 159 -6.07 -18.17 2.21
#